data_AF-A0A829ZR14-F1
#
_entry.id   AF-A0A829ZR14-F1
#
_cell.length_a   1.000
_cell.length_b   1.000
_cell.length_c   1.000
_cell.angle_alpha   90.00
_cell.angle_beta   90.00
_cell.angle_gamma   90.00
#
_symmetry.space_group_name_H-M   'P 1'
#
loop_
_entity.id
_entity.type
_entity.pdbx_description
1 polymer ?
#
loop_
_entity_poly.entity_id
_entity_poly.type
_entity_poly.pdbx_seq_one_letter_code
_entity_poly.pdbx_strand_id
1 'polypeptide(L)'
;MRAYHIYPQFGDLEPDVAAFVYRSRKDRFYIIINARLNCEARLKVFFHEIYHVLEHMPQQAYILGMDMQRCEIEEEAEMFAKEVVAKYMEGRINYGV
;
A
#
# COMPACT_ATOMS: atom_id res chain seq x y z
N MET A 1 -14.34 -2.45 4.43
CA MET A 1 -14.15 -3.84 3.96
C MET A 1 -13.00 -4.44 4.76
N ARG A 2 -13.20 -5.60 5.41
CA ARG A 2 -12.18 -6.28 6.24
C ARG A 2 -11.89 -7.62 5.57
N ALA A 3 -10.74 -7.75 4.93
CA ALA A 3 -10.27 -9.00 4.35
C ALA A 3 -8.85 -9.26 4.89
N TYR A 4 -8.54 -10.53 5.17
CA TYR A 4 -7.19 -10.98 5.54
C TYR A 4 -6.54 -10.30 6.76
N HIS A 5 -7.33 -9.82 7.73
CA HIS A 5 -6.80 -9.08 8.91
C HIS A 5 -5.98 -7.83 8.57
N ILE A 6 -6.24 -7.22 7.41
CA ILE A 6 -5.62 -5.97 6.95
C ILE A 6 -6.52 -4.78 7.30
N TYR A 7 -5.93 -3.76 7.91
CA TYR A 7 -6.58 -2.55 8.41
C TYR A 7 -5.94 -1.32 7.77
N PRO A 8 -6.40 -0.90 6.58
CA PRO A 8 -5.92 0.32 5.94
C PRO A 8 -6.48 1.57 6.63
N GLN A 9 -5.64 2.58 6.78
CA GLN A 9 -5.97 3.88 7.37
C GLN A 9 -5.22 5.00 6.65
N PHE A 10 -5.74 6.22 6.72
CA PHE A 10 -4.99 7.42 6.35
C PHE A 10 -4.38 8.04 7.62
N GLY A 11 -3.14 8.51 7.52
CA GLY A 11 -2.44 9.20 8.59
C GLY A 11 -1.74 10.45 8.08
N ASP A 12 -1.59 11.45 8.96
CA ASP A 12 -0.71 12.59 8.69
C ASP A 12 0.73 12.16 8.97
N LEU A 13 1.46 11.78 7.92
CA LEU A 13 2.84 11.32 7.99
C LEU A 13 3.78 12.41 7.48
N GLU A 14 5.07 12.31 7.83
CA GLU A 14 6.09 13.20 7.30
C GLU A 14 6.07 13.21 5.77
N PRO A 15 6.40 14.36 5.12
CA PRO A 15 6.28 14.49 3.67
C PRO A 15 6.99 13.38 2.90
N ASP A 16 8.18 12.97 3.32
CA ASP A 16 9.00 11.94 2.70
C ASP A 16 8.56 10.50 2.98
N VAL A 17 7.53 10.31 3.81
CA VAL A 17 6.95 9.01 4.15
C VAL A 17 5.68 8.77 3.35
N ALA A 18 5.68 7.74 2.51
CA ALA A 18 4.53 7.33 1.73
C ALA A 18 3.56 6.45 2.54
N ALA A 19 4.10 5.52 3.33
CA ALA A 19 3.31 4.65 4.20
C ALA A 19 4.10 4.18 5.43
N PHE A 20 3.35 3.78 6.45
CA PHE A 20 3.86 3.03 7.60
C PHE A 20 3.06 1.74 7.75
N VAL A 21 3.76 0.61 7.80
CA VAL A 21 3.14 -0.71 7.90
C VAL A 21 3.65 -1.43 9.13
N TYR A 22 2.73 -2.02 9.89
CA TYR A 22 3.08 -2.86 11.03
C TYR A 22 2.11 -4.00 11.25
N ARG A 23 2.63 -5.10 11.81
CA ARG A 23 1.85 -6.23 12.31
C ARG A 23 1.70 -6.13 13.83
N SER A 24 0.46 -6.15 14.32
CA SER A 24 0.18 -6.19 15.75
C SER A 24 0.39 -7.59 16.35
N ARG A 25 0.45 -7.69 17.68
CA ARG A 25 0.55 -8.96 18.41
C ARG A 25 -0.61 -9.95 18.21
N LYS A 26 -1.69 -9.54 17.54
CA LYS A 26 -2.85 -10.38 17.23
C LYS A 26 -2.92 -10.73 15.73
N ASP A 27 -1.77 -10.72 15.05
CA ASP A 27 -1.64 -10.95 13.59
C ASP A 27 -2.58 -10.09 12.74
N ARG A 28 -2.73 -8.83 13.15
CA ARG A 28 -3.44 -7.81 12.37
C ARG A 28 -2.42 -6.88 11.71
N PHE A 29 -2.55 -6.71 10.41
CA PHE A 29 -1.71 -5.82 9.61
C PHE A 29 -2.38 -4.45 9.52
N TYR A 30 -1.63 -3.41 9.83
CA TYR A 30 -2.06 -2.03 9.71
C TYR A 30 -1.23 -1.37 8.63
N ILE A 31 -1.92 -0.76 7.66
CA ILE A 31 -1.30 -0.03 6.55
C ILE A 31 -1.76 1.42 6.69
N ILE A 32 -0.86 2.30 7.09
CA ILE A 32 -1.14 3.72 7.29
C ILE A 32 -0.56 4.47 6.09
N ILE A 33 -1.41 4.98 5.23
CA ILE A 33 -1.03 5.69 4.00
C ILE A 33 -1.02 7.18 4.30
N ASN A 34 -0.01 7.89 3.80
CA ASN A 34 0.08 9.33 3.97
C ASN A 34 -1.12 10.05 3.32
N ALA A 35 -1.89 10.76 4.14
CA ALA A 35 -3.08 11.50 3.74
C ALA A 35 -2.76 12.66 2.78
N ARG A 36 -1.51 13.13 2.75
CA ARG A 36 -1.03 14.22 1.90
C ARG A 36 -0.84 13.80 0.44
N LEU A 37 -0.79 12.50 0.15
CA LEU A 37 -0.68 11.98 -1.21
C LEU A 37 -1.98 12.18 -1.99
N ASN A 38 -1.86 12.47 -3.29
CA ASN A 38 -3.02 12.54 -4.18
C ASN A 38 -3.71 11.17 -4.32
N CYS A 39 -4.90 11.13 -4.90
CA CYS A 39 -5.72 9.90 -4.97
C CYS A 39 -4.99 8.73 -5.66
N GLU A 40 -4.35 8.99 -6.80
CA GLU A 40 -3.64 7.98 -7.58
C GLU A 40 -2.42 7.44 -6.82
N ALA A 41 -1.62 8.34 -6.23
CA ALA A 41 -0.49 7.98 -5.41
C ALA A 41 -0.91 7.14 -4.19
N ARG A 42 -2.02 7.48 -3.53
CA ARG A 42 -2.58 6.69 -2.42
C ARG A 42 -3.00 5.29 -2.86
N LEU A 43 -3.63 5.16 -4.02
CA LEU A 43 -4.01 3.85 -4.56
C LEU A 43 -2.78 3.00 -4.88
N LYS A 44 -1.78 3.61 -5.52
CA LYS A 44 -0.53 2.93 -5.87
C LYS A 44 0.19 2.41 -4.62
N VAL A 45 0.40 3.29 -3.63
CA VAL A 45 0.99 2.92 -2.34
C VAL A 45 0.16 1.85 -1.66
N PHE A 46 -1.17 1.97 -1.64
CA PHE A 46 -2.03 0.96 -1.02
C PHE A 46 -1.86 -0.44 -1.60
N PHE A 47 -1.89 -0.58 -2.94
CA PHE A 47 -1.75 -1.88 -3.59
C PHE A 47 -0.33 -2.44 -3.47
N HIS A 48 0.67 -1.56 -3.46
CA HIS A 48 2.05 -1.92 -3.18
C HIS A 48 2.19 -2.52 -1.76
N GLU A 49 1.68 -1.84 -0.71
CA GLU A 49 1.74 -2.37 0.66
C GLU A 49 0.91 -3.65 0.85
N ILE A 50 -0.22 -3.77 0.13
CA ILE A 50 -0.99 -5.02 0.12
C ILE A 50 -0.14 -6.18 -0.39
N TYR A 51 0.60 -5.98 -1.49
CA TYR A 51 1.48 -7.00 -2.06
C TYR A 51 2.50 -7.47 -1.01
N HIS A 52 3.16 -6.55 -0.31
CA HIS A 52 4.10 -6.93 0.74
C HIS A 52 3.44 -7.70 1.89
N VAL A 53 2.24 -7.31 2.32
CA VAL A 53 1.53 -8.04 3.38
C VAL A 53 1.16 -9.46 2.94
N LEU A 54 0.71 -9.64 1.69
CA LEU A 54 0.25 -10.93 1.17
C LEU A 54 1.41 -11.88 0.85
N GLU A 55 2.45 -11.39 0.18
CA GLU A 55 3.54 -12.23 -0.34
C GLU A 55 4.68 -12.41 0.68
N HIS A 56 4.95 -11.40 1.50
CA HIS A 56 6.13 -11.40 2.38
C HIS A 56 5.83 -11.51 3.87
N MET A 57 4.57 -11.31 4.29
CA MET A 57 4.12 -11.38 5.69
C MET A 57 5.13 -10.75 6.69
N PRO A 58 5.38 -9.44 6.58
CA PRO A 58 6.46 -8.77 7.30
C PRO A 58 6.28 -8.93 8.81
N GLN A 59 7.34 -9.40 9.47
CA GLN A 59 7.34 -9.65 10.91
C GLN A 59 7.63 -8.37 11.71
N GLN A 60 8.33 -7.42 11.09
CA GLN A 60 8.73 -6.14 11.67
C GLN A 60 7.95 -4.99 11.02
N ALA A 61 7.79 -3.90 11.75
CA ALA A 61 7.25 -2.67 11.20
C ALA A 61 8.26 -2.02 10.25
N TYR A 62 7.78 -1.38 9.19
CA TYR A 62 8.62 -0.66 8.23
C TYR A 62 7.93 0.60 7.73
N ILE A 63 8.75 1.50 7.22
CA ILE A 63 8.34 2.77 6.63
C ILE A 63 8.66 2.70 5.15
N LEU A 64 7.66 2.96 4.31
CA LEU A 64 7.88 3.21 2.90
C LEU A 64 8.20 4.70 2.71
N GLY A 65 9.40 5.01 2.26
CA GLY A 65 9.80 6.36 1.86
C GLY A 65 9.41 6.69 0.42
N MET A 66 9.51 7.96 0.03
CA MET A 66 9.35 8.37 -1.38
C MET A 66 10.49 7.91 -2.30
N ASP A 67 11.69 7.69 -1.75
CA ASP A 67 12.87 7.26 -2.49
C ASP A 67 13.06 5.74 -2.33
N MET A 68 12.54 4.99 -3.31
CA MET A 68 12.52 3.53 -3.31
C MET A 68 13.83 3.00 -3.93
N GLN A 69 14.75 2.53 -3.10
CA GLN A 69 15.90 1.78 -3.58
C GLN A 69 15.42 0.44 -4.16
N ARG A 70 15.77 0.19 -5.44
CA ARG A 70 15.26 -0.95 -6.20
C ARG A 70 15.96 -2.24 -5.78
N CYS A 71 15.23 -3.11 -5.08
CA CYS A 71 15.51 -4.54 -5.04
C CYS A 71 14.39 -5.28 -5.78
N GLU A 72 14.63 -6.54 -6.15
CA GLU A 72 13.68 -7.35 -6.96
C GLU A 72 12.27 -7.39 -6.35
N ILE A 73 12.19 -7.49 -5.01
CA ILE A 73 10.93 -7.48 -4.25
C ILE A 73 10.13 -6.17 -4.44
N GLU A 74 10.82 -5.03 -4.45
CA GLU A 74 10.20 -3.72 -4.65
C GLU A 74 9.75 -3.52 -6.11
N GLU A 75 10.46 -4.12 -7.07
CA GLU A 75 10.09 -4.09 -8.49
C GLU A 75 8.82 -4.91 -8.75
N GLU A 76 8.70 -6.09 -8.14
CA GLU A 76 7.50 -6.93 -8.23
C GLU A 76 6.27 -6.22 -7.62
N ALA A 77 6.43 -5.63 -6.44
CA ALA A 77 5.38 -4.87 -5.78
C ALA A 77 4.95 -3.63 -6.60
N GLU A 78 5.90 -2.92 -7.21
CA GLU A 78 5.66 -1.79 -8.10
C GLU A 78 4.93 -2.19 -9.38
N MET A 79 5.29 -3.32 -9.99
CA MET A 79 4.59 -3.85 -11.18
C MET A 79 3.16 -4.25 -10.84
N PHE A 80 2.96 -4.99 -9.75
CA PHE A 80 1.64 -5.39 -9.27
C PHE A 80 0.76 -4.15 -9.02
N ALA A 81 1.27 -3.16 -8.30
CA ALA A 81 0.52 -1.94 -8.00
C ALA A 81 0.08 -1.21 -9.27
N LYS A 82 0.96 -1.07 -10.26
CA LYS A 82 0.63 -0.44 -11.56
C LYS A 82 -0.49 -1.17 -12.28
N GLU A 83 -0.41 -2.50 -12.38
CA GLU A 83 -1.42 -3.31 -13.08
C GLU A 83 -2.79 -3.19 -12.40
N VAL A 84 -2.81 -3.31 -11.06
CA VAL A 84 -4.07 -3.26 -10.29
C VAL A 84 -4.68 -1.86 -10.33
N VAL A 85 -3.88 -0.80 -10.22
CA VAL A 85 -4.37 0.57 -10.33
C VAL A 85 -4.97 0.82 -11.71
N ALA A 86 -4.30 0.39 -12.79
CA ALA A 86 -4.82 0.57 -14.15
C ALA A 86 -6.20 -0.09 -14.32
N LYS A 87 -6.33 -1.36 -13.91
CA LYS A 87 -7.60 -2.11 -13.95
C LYS A 87 -8.67 -1.49 -13.07
N TYR A 88 -8.30 -1.05 -11.87
CA TYR A 88 -9.23 -0.41 -10.94
C TYR A 88 -9.78 0.90 -11.53
N MET A 89 -8.90 1.74 -12.08
CA MET A 89 -9.29 3.01 -12.69
C MET A 89 -10.16 2.82 -13.94
N GLU A 90 -9.84 1.84 -14.79
CA GLU A 90 -10.69 1.44 -15.91
C GLU A 90 -12.09 1.02 -15.43
N GLY A 91 -12.16 0.20 -14.37
CA GLY A 91 -13.42 -0.20 -13.75
C GLY A 91 -14.22 0.99 -13.19
N ARG A 92 -13.57 1.98 -12.59
CA ARG A 92 -14.26 3.19 -12.09
C ARG A 92 -14.87 4.02 -13.23
N ILE A 93 -14.15 4.16 -14.34
CA ILE A 93 -14.63 4.87 -15.52
C ILE A 93 -15.84 4.13 -16.12
N ASN A 94 -15.76 2.80 -16.21
CA ASN A 94 -16.78 1.99 -16.87
C ASN A 94 -18.03 1.74 -16.01
N TYR A 95 -17.90 1.73 -14.67
CA TYR A 95 -18.99 1.33 -13.76
C TYR A 95 -19.40 2.39 -12.74
N GLY A 96 -18.76 3.57 -12.71
CA GLY A 96 -19.24 4.73 -11.94
C GLY A 96 -19.23 4.56 -10.41
N VAL A 97 -18.27 3.80 -9.86
CA VAL A 97 -18.00 3.69 -8.41
C VAL A 97 -17.00 4.71 -7.88
#